data_AF-A0A813AAU4-F1
#
_entry.id   AF-A0A813AAU4-F1
#
_cell.length_a   1.000
_cell.length_b   1.000
_cell.length_c   1.000
_cell.angle_alpha   90.00
_cell.angle_beta   90.00
_cell.angle_gamma   90.00
#
_symmetry.space_group_name_H-M   'P 1'
#
loop_
_entity.id
_entity.type
_entity.pdbx_description
1 polymer ?
#
loop_
_entity_poly.entity_id
_entity_poly.type
_entity_poly.pdbx_seq_one_letter_code
_entity_poly.pdbx_strand_id
1 'polypeptide(L)'
;ECLVKALEIDGTSASTWYKLATEKGGVVNGKAYDKKQCYQKAVENDGKYAMAWFKLGKEGGGSINGKAFNKQECYQRSVEEDEDYALAWYNLGVADGGKVNGTRYSKKQCYQKALEKDQTYASSWYNLAFEGGGTVNGT
;
A
#
# COMPACT_ATOMS: atom_id res chain seq x y z
N GLU A 1 -10.47 -22.49 0.95
CA GLU A 1 -9.85 -23.77 1.35
C GLU A 1 -8.46 -23.99 0.74
N CYS A 2 -8.26 -23.90 -0.58
CA CYS A 2 -6.93 -24.11 -1.19
C CYS A 2 -5.83 -23.17 -0.68
N LEU A 3 -6.14 -21.87 -0.48
CA LEU A 3 -5.17 -20.90 0.06
C LEU A 3 -4.76 -21.23 1.49
N VAL A 4 -5.70 -21.70 2.32
CA VAL A 4 -5.42 -22.12 3.70
C VAL A 4 -4.50 -23.35 3.68
N LYS A 5 -4.87 -24.38 2.93
CA LYS A 5 -4.04 -25.59 2.75
C LYS A 5 -2.61 -25.24 2.29
N ALA A 6 -2.49 -24.31 1.33
CA ALA A 6 -1.18 -23.85 0.86
C ALA A 6 -0.36 -23.19 1.99
N LEU A 7 -0.98 -22.34 2.82
CA LEU A 7 -0.32 -21.69 3.96
C LEU A 7 -0.03 -22.62 5.13
N GLU A 8 -0.78 -23.71 5.28
CA GLU A 8 -0.50 -24.76 6.26
C GLU A 8 0.76 -25.56 5.86
N ILE A 9 1.00 -25.72 4.56
CA ILE A 9 2.21 -26.36 4.01
C ILE A 9 3.40 -25.40 4.01
N ASP A 10 3.19 -24.18 3.51
CA ASP A 10 4.18 -23.11 3.44
C ASP A 10 3.60 -21.78 3.92
N GLY A 11 3.84 -21.46 5.20
CA GLY A 11 3.39 -20.22 5.82
C GLY A 11 4.15 -18.96 5.39
N THR A 12 5.17 -19.09 4.52
CA THR A 12 6.04 -17.98 4.10
C THR A 12 5.59 -17.32 2.80
N SER A 13 4.63 -17.90 2.07
CA SER A 13 4.16 -17.33 0.80
C SER A 13 3.39 -16.00 0.98
N ALA A 14 4.06 -14.88 0.73
CA ALA A 14 3.49 -13.55 0.83
C ALA A 14 2.30 -13.33 -0.14
N SER A 15 2.39 -13.84 -1.36
CA SER A 15 1.31 -13.79 -2.36
C SER A 15 0.08 -14.58 -1.93
N THR A 16 0.26 -15.71 -1.25
CA THR A 16 -0.87 -16.51 -0.74
C THR A 16 -1.55 -15.81 0.44
N TRP A 17 -0.78 -15.22 1.37
CA TRP A 17 -1.34 -14.38 2.43
C TRP A 17 -2.08 -13.16 1.88
N TYR A 18 -1.50 -12.47 0.90
CA TYR A 18 -2.15 -11.35 0.21
C TYR A 18 -3.47 -11.79 -0.43
N LYS A 19 -3.47 -12.94 -1.14
CA LYS A 19 -4.69 -13.46 -1.77
C LYS A 19 -5.74 -13.84 -0.73
N LEU A 20 -5.35 -14.48 0.37
CA LEU A 20 -6.26 -14.79 1.48
C LEU A 20 -6.90 -13.52 2.07
N ALA A 21 -6.13 -12.43 2.20
CA ALA A 21 -6.66 -11.13 2.61
C ALA A 21 -7.73 -10.60 1.64
N THR A 22 -7.55 -10.77 0.32
CA THR A 22 -8.57 -10.37 -0.66
C THR A 22 -9.88 -11.16 -0.52
N GLU A 23 -9.81 -12.36 0.05
CA GLU A 23 -10.96 -13.21 0.41
C GLU A 23 -11.46 -12.98 1.85
N LYS A 24 -11.11 -11.82 2.46
CA LYS A 24 -11.49 -11.39 3.81
C LYS A 24 -10.81 -12.12 4.99
N GLY A 25 -9.86 -13.00 4.73
CA GLY A 25 -9.11 -13.74 5.75
C GLY A 25 -9.42 -15.23 5.79
N GLY A 26 -9.02 -15.91 6.87
CA GLY A 26 -9.22 -17.36 7.04
C GLY A 26 -8.59 -17.93 8.31
N VAL A 27 -8.76 -19.22 8.53
CA VAL A 27 -8.13 -19.95 9.65
C VAL A 27 -6.97 -20.76 9.10
N VAL A 28 -5.75 -20.51 9.57
CA VAL A 28 -4.53 -21.23 9.15
C VAL A 28 -3.90 -21.83 10.39
N ASN A 29 -3.64 -23.15 10.40
CA ASN A 29 -3.10 -23.87 11.55
C ASN A 29 -3.88 -23.61 12.86
N GLY A 30 -5.21 -23.57 12.76
CA GLY A 30 -6.11 -23.34 13.90
C GLY A 30 -6.18 -21.89 14.40
N LYS A 31 -5.42 -20.95 13.82
CA LYS A 31 -5.48 -19.52 14.17
C LYS A 31 -6.28 -18.75 13.12
N ALA A 32 -7.25 -17.97 13.58
CA ALA A 32 -8.02 -17.07 12.73
C ALA A 32 -7.20 -15.81 12.39
N TYR A 33 -7.24 -15.43 11.11
CA TYR A 33 -6.66 -14.22 10.57
C TYR A 33 -7.75 -13.44 9.83
N ASP A 34 -7.94 -12.19 10.21
CA ASP A 34 -8.76 -11.26 9.44
C ASP A 34 -8.00 -10.71 8.21
N LYS A 35 -8.71 -9.97 7.35
CA LYS A 35 -8.16 -9.30 6.17
C LYS A 35 -6.89 -8.49 6.46
N LYS A 36 -6.90 -7.68 7.52
CA LYS A 36 -5.79 -6.79 7.88
C LYS A 36 -4.58 -7.60 8.33
N GLN A 37 -4.80 -8.60 9.17
CA GLN A 37 -3.77 -9.51 9.66
C GLN A 37 -3.15 -10.32 8.52
N CYS A 38 -3.94 -10.74 7.52
CA CYS A 38 -3.41 -11.39 6.32
C CYS A 38 -2.50 -10.45 5.49
N TYR A 39 -2.85 -9.17 5.31
CA TYR A 39 -1.93 -8.21 4.68
C TYR A 39 -0.67 -7.98 5.51
N GLN A 40 -0.77 -7.95 6.85
CA GLN A 40 0.42 -7.88 7.72
C GLN A 40 1.32 -9.09 7.51
N LYS A 41 0.78 -10.32 7.50
CA LYS A 41 1.54 -11.54 7.21
C LYS A 41 2.21 -11.49 5.84
N ALA A 42 1.53 -10.97 4.82
CA ALA A 42 2.10 -10.82 3.48
C ALA A 42 3.35 -9.91 3.51
N VAL A 43 3.26 -8.76 4.17
CA VAL A 43 4.38 -7.81 4.32
C VAL A 43 5.49 -8.34 5.23
N GLU A 44 5.16 -9.05 6.31
CA GLU A 44 6.16 -9.67 7.20
C GLU A 44 7.01 -10.70 6.46
N ASN A 45 6.39 -11.46 5.57
CA ASN A 45 7.06 -12.49 4.78
C ASN A 45 7.80 -11.92 3.56
N ASP A 46 7.29 -10.86 2.95
CA ASP A 46 7.96 -10.11 1.90
C ASP A 46 7.78 -8.60 2.10
N GLY A 47 8.80 -7.98 2.71
CA GLY A 47 8.82 -6.54 2.97
C GLY A 47 8.84 -5.68 1.71
N LYS A 48 9.12 -6.26 0.54
CA LYS A 48 9.13 -5.56 -0.76
C LYS A 48 7.79 -5.61 -1.48
N TYR A 49 6.78 -6.26 -0.90
CA TYR A 49 5.50 -6.41 -1.56
C TYR A 49 4.66 -5.12 -1.49
N ALA A 50 4.94 -4.20 -2.41
CA ALA A 50 4.31 -2.87 -2.48
C ALA A 50 2.77 -2.94 -2.42
N MET A 51 2.16 -3.86 -3.16
CA MET A 51 0.70 -4.02 -3.16
C MET A 51 0.14 -4.41 -1.79
N ALA A 52 0.85 -5.22 -1.01
CA ALA A 52 0.44 -5.59 0.33
C ALA A 52 0.57 -4.40 1.31
N TRP A 53 1.66 -3.63 1.22
CA TRP A 53 1.81 -2.37 1.96
C TRP A 53 0.67 -1.39 1.65
N PHE A 54 0.35 -1.19 0.37
CA PHE A 54 -0.75 -0.34 -0.06
C PHE A 54 -2.09 -0.79 0.54
N LYS A 55 -2.40 -2.09 0.44
CA LYS A 55 -3.66 -2.61 1.00
C LYS A 55 -3.69 -2.52 2.53
N LEU A 56 -2.57 -2.73 3.21
CA LEU A 56 -2.50 -2.54 4.66
C LEU A 56 -2.78 -1.08 5.05
N GLY A 57 -2.25 -0.11 4.29
CA GLY A 57 -2.58 1.30 4.45
C GLY A 57 -4.07 1.60 4.29
N LYS A 58 -4.72 0.94 3.31
CA LYS A 58 -6.19 1.02 3.13
C LYS A 58 -6.98 0.45 4.31
N GLU A 59 -6.44 -0.52 5.04
CA GLU A 59 -7.01 -1.05 6.29
C GLU A 59 -6.60 -0.23 7.54
N GLY A 60 -6.00 0.95 7.34
CA GLY A 60 -5.66 1.90 8.40
C GLY A 60 -4.26 1.73 9.00
N GLY A 61 -3.41 0.85 8.46
CA GLY A 61 -2.07 0.55 8.98
C GLY A 61 -1.97 -0.84 9.61
N GLY A 62 -0.92 -1.12 10.39
CA GLY A 62 -0.71 -2.42 11.03
C GLY A 62 0.51 -2.46 11.93
N SER A 63 0.82 -3.63 12.48
CA SER A 63 2.08 -3.88 13.20
C SER A 63 2.88 -4.94 12.46
N ILE A 64 4.09 -4.60 12.04
CA ILE A 64 4.98 -5.50 11.29
C ILE A 64 6.21 -5.73 12.17
N ASN A 65 6.45 -6.98 12.57
CA ASN A 65 7.59 -7.36 13.43
C ASN A 65 7.72 -6.48 14.70
N GLY A 66 6.59 -6.18 15.35
CA GLY A 66 6.54 -5.37 16.57
C GLY A 66 6.61 -3.85 16.37
N LYS A 67 6.80 -3.37 15.13
CA LYS A 67 6.75 -1.94 14.82
C LYS A 67 5.37 -1.57 14.28
N ALA A 68 4.74 -0.58 14.88
CA ALA A 68 3.49 0.00 14.38
C ALA A 68 3.75 0.86 13.14
N PHE A 69 2.86 0.74 12.16
CA PHE A 69 2.79 1.54 10.95
C PHE A 69 1.37 2.08 10.81
N ASN A 70 1.22 3.39 10.67
CA ASN A 70 -0.06 4.01 10.34
C ASN A 70 -0.34 3.95 8.83
N LYS A 71 -1.54 4.40 8.41
CA LYS A 71 -1.94 4.42 6.99
C LYS A 71 -0.93 5.13 6.08
N GLN A 72 -0.40 6.27 6.50
CA GLN A 72 0.51 7.12 5.73
C GLN A 72 1.86 6.43 5.57
N GLU A 73 2.38 5.85 6.64
CA GLU A 73 3.64 5.10 6.63
C GLU A 73 3.53 3.85 5.73
N CYS A 74 2.38 3.17 5.73
CA CYS A 74 2.14 2.05 4.81
C CYS A 74 2.13 2.50 3.34
N TYR A 75 1.49 3.63 3.00
CA TYR A 75 1.55 4.17 1.63
C TYR A 75 2.96 4.61 1.25
N GLN A 76 3.70 5.22 2.18
CA GLN A 76 5.10 5.57 1.97
C GLN A 76 5.94 4.33 1.66
N ARG A 77 5.82 3.27 2.46
CA ARG A 77 6.50 1.98 2.20
C ARG A 77 6.11 1.42 0.83
N SER A 78 4.82 1.44 0.48
CA SER A 78 4.38 0.97 -0.83
C SER A 78 5.07 1.71 -1.99
N VAL A 79 5.26 3.01 -1.87
CA VAL A 79 5.95 3.83 -2.88
C VAL A 79 7.47 3.60 -2.86
N GLU A 80 8.06 3.39 -1.68
CA GLU A 80 9.49 3.07 -1.56
C GLU A 80 9.85 1.74 -2.23
N GLU A 81 8.95 0.75 -2.14
CA GLU A 81 9.14 -0.56 -2.78
C GLU A 81 8.76 -0.59 -4.27
N ASP A 82 7.81 0.25 -4.70
CA ASP A 82 7.41 0.42 -6.09
C ASP A 82 7.09 1.89 -6.38
N GLU A 83 8.07 2.61 -6.93
CA GLU A 83 7.96 4.03 -7.24
C GLU A 83 6.96 4.30 -8.38
N ASP A 84 6.68 3.32 -9.22
CA ASP A 84 5.76 3.46 -10.35
C ASP A 84 4.29 3.23 -9.96
N TYR A 85 4.03 2.88 -8.69
CA TYR A 85 2.68 2.62 -8.22
C TYR A 85 1.86 3.91 -8.00
N ALA A 86 1.25 4.41 -9.09
CA ALA A 86 0.46 5.64 -9.12
C ALA A 86 -0.60 5.73 -8.00
N LEU A 87 -1.30 4.62 -7.72
CA LEU A 87 -2.33 4.59 -6.68
C LEU A 87 -1.76 4.80 -5.28
N ALA A 88 -0.54 4.32 -5.01
CA ALA A 88 0.12 4.51 -3.73
C ALA A 88 0.56 5.98 -3.56
N TRP A 89 1.12 6.60 -4.60
CA TRP A 89 1.40 8.04 -4.63
C TRP A 89 0.15 8.87 -4.37
N TYR A 90 -0.96 8.58 -5.06
CA TYR A 90 -2.23 9.28 -4.85
C TYR A 90 -2.71 9.16 -3.39
N ASN A 91 -2.69 7.96 -2.82
CA ASN A 91 -3.15 7.75 -1.45
C ASN A 91 -2.20 8.34 -0.39
N LEU A 92 -0.90 8.43 -0.69
CA LEU A 92 0.04 9.19 0.13
C LEU A 92 -0.31 10.68 0.13
N GLY A 93 -0.70 11.25 -1.01
CA GLY A 93 -1.20 12.62 -1.10
C GLY A 93 -2.50 12.83 -0.30
N VAL A 94 -3.45 11.89 -0.40
CA VAL A 94 -4.66 11.89 0.44
C VAL A 94 -4.34 11.80 1.94
N ALA A 95 -3.19 11.22 2.29
CA ALA A 95 -2.67 11.15 3.66
C ALA A 95 -1.68 12.29 4.00
N ASP A 96 -1.85 13.46 3.37
CA ASP A 96 -1.09 14.69 3.61
C ASP A 96 0.42 14.63 3.23
N GLY A 97 0.79 13.70 2.35
CA GLY A 97 2.15 13.54 1.85
C GLY A 97 3.01 12.58 2.68
N GLY A 98 4.34 12.66 2.57
CA GLY A 98 5.24 11.73 3.28
C GLY A 98 6.71 11.91 2.95
N LYS A 99 7.57 10.98 3.42
CA LYS A 99 9.02 11.01 3.16
C LYS A 99 9.49 9.74 2.45
N VAL A 100 9.48 9.72 1.12
CA VAL A 100 9.90 8.56 0.32
C VAL A 100 11.41 8.65 0.07
N ASN A 101 12.16 7.59 0.42
CA ASN A 101 13.61 7.48 0.15
C ASN A 101 14.43 8.72 0.56
N GLY A 102 14.14 9.28 1.74
CA GLY A 102 14.85 10.46 2.23
C GLY A 102 14.23 11.80 1.83
N THR A 103 13.43 11.83 0.76
CA THR A 103 12.85 13.05 0.18
C THR A 103 11.44 13.29 0.69
N ARG A 104 11.13 14.52 1.13
CA ARG A 104 9.78 14.89 1.56
C ARG A 104 8.94 15.30 0.35
N TYR A 105 7.73 14.77 0.28
CA TYR A 105 6.72 15.08 -0.72
C TYR A 105 5.48 15.64 -0.03
N SER A 106 5.02 16.81 -0.47
CA SER A 106 3.73 17.36 -0.07
C SER A 106 2.56 16.61 -0.72
N LYS A 107 1.34 16.86 -0.24
CA LYS A 107 0.10 16.37 -0.87
C LYS A 107 0.07 16.64 -2.38
N LYS A 108 0.33 17.90 -2.77
CA LYS A 108 0.40 18.34 -4.18
C LYS A 108 1.44 17.56 -4.97
N GLN A 109 2.66 17.44 -4.45
CA GLN A 109 3.73 16.71 -5.14
C GLN A 109 3.41 15.21 -5.29
N CYS A 110 2.71 14.62 -4.31
CA CYS A 110 2.26 13.23 -4.42
C CYS A 110 1.23 13.04 -5.55
N TYR A 111 0.30 13.99 -5.76
CA TYR A 111 -0.63 13.92 -6.89
C TYR A 111 0.06 14.13 -8.24
N GLN A 112 1.04 15.04 -8.31
CA GLN A 112 1.87 15.20 -9.51
C GLN A 112 2.62 13.90 -9.80
N LYS A 113 3.25 13.29 -8.81
CA LYS A 113 3.90 11.98 -8.95
C LYS A 113 2.95 10.89 -9.42
N ALA A 114 1.75 10.81 -8.84
CA ALA A 114 0.73 9.86 -9.30
C ALA A 114 0.40 10.05 -10.79
N LEU A 115 0.28 11.29 -11.25
CA LEU A 115 -0.01 11.63 -12.64
C LEU A 115 1.20 11.46 -13.57
N GLU A 116 2.43 11.66 -13.09
CA GLU A 116 3.65 11.33 -13.83
C GLU A 116 3.68 9.83 -14.19
N LYS A 117 3.18 8.97 -13.30
CA LYS A 117 3.08 7.52 -13.49
C LYS A 117 1.84 7.09 -14.27
N ASP A 118 0.70 7.72 -14.02
CA ASP A 118 -0.57 7.46 -14.71
C ASP A 118 -1.40 8.74 -14.86
N GLN A 119 -1.35 9.33 -16.06
CA GLN A 119 -2.07 10.56 -16.39
C GLN A 119 -3.60 10.38 -16.49
N THR A 120 -4.09 9.13 -16.47
CA THR A 120 -5.53 8.84 -16.57
C THR A 120 -6.26 8.94 -15.22
N TYR A 121 -5.52 9.15 -14.12
CA TYR A 121 -6.09 9.30 -12.78
C TYR A 121 -6.84 10.62 -12.60
N ALA A 122 -8.11 10.64 -12.99
CA ALA A 122 -9.00 11.79 -12.85
C ALA A 122 -9.05 12.35 -11.42
N SER A 123 -9.05 11.48 -10.39
CA SER A 123 -9.03 11.92 -8.98
C SER A 123 -7.76 12.67 -8.60
N SER A 124 -6.62 12.32 -9.18
CA SER A 124 -5.36 13.05 -8.97
C SER A 124 -5.42 14.42 -9.62
N TRP A 125 -5.97 14.55 -10.84
CA TRP A 125 -6.19 15.85 -11.48
C TRP A 125 -7.11 16.75 -10.67
N TYR A 126 -8.25 16.21 -10.20
CA TYR A 126 -9.19 16.92 -9.36
C TYR A 126 -8.53 17.45 -8.07
N ASN A 127 -7.81 16.58 -7.35
CA ASN A 127 -7.15 17.00 -6.12
C ASN A 127 -5.98 17.95 -6.38
N LEU A 128 -5.24 17.78 -7.48
CA LEU A 128 -4.20 18.73 -7.86
C LEU A 128 -4.79 20.12 -8.13
N ALA A 129 -5.94 20.21 -8.81
CA ALA A 129 -6.64 21.47 -9.01
C ALA A 129 -7.08 22.11 -7.68
N PHE A 130 -7.59 21.31 -6.74
CA PHE A 130 -7.94 21.78 -5.39
C PHE A 130 -6.71 22.32 -4.63
N GLU A 131 -5.53 21.74 -4.84
CA GLU A 131 -4.25 22.20 -4.28
C GLU A 131 -3.60 23.35 -5.09
N GLY A 132 -4.35 24.05 -5.94
CA GLY A 132 -3.88 25.19 -6.74
C GLY A 132 -3.20 24.82 -8.04
N GLY A 133 -3.53 23.66 -8.62
CA GLY A 133 -2.98 23.15 -9.88
C GLY A 133 -1.53 22.68 -9.75
N GLY A 134 -0.88 22.37 -10.87
CA GLY A 134 0.53 22.00 -10.92
C GLY A 134 0.93 21.47 -12.28
N THR A 135 2.24 21.39 -12.51
CA THR A 135 2.79 20.89 -13.77
C THR A 135 2.98 19.38 -13.72
N VAL A 136 2.58 18.66 -14.76
CA VAL A 136 2.80 17.22 -14.93
C VAL A 136 3.40 17.00 -16.31
N ASN A 137 4.62 16.46 -16.39
CA ASN A 137 5.29 16.17 -17.67
C ASN A 137 5.30 17.34 -18.69
N GLY A 138 5.35 18.59 -18.21
CA GLY A 138 5.46 19.78 -19.07
C GLY A 138 4.15 20.45 -19.48
N THR A 139 2.99 19.96 -19.05
CA THR A 139 1.74 20.76 -18.94
C THR A 139 1.71 21.44 -17.60
#